data_AF-A0A182EU37-F1
#
_entry.id   AF-A0A182EU37-F1
#
_cell.length_a   1.000
_cell.length_b   1.000
_cell.length_c   1.000
_cell.angle_alpha   90.00
_cell.angle_beta   90.00
_cell.angle_gamma   90.00
#
_symmetry.space_group_name_H-M   'P 1'
#
loop_
_entity.id
_entity.type
_entity.pdbx_description
1 polymer ?
#
loop_
_entity_poly.entity_id
_entity_poly.type
_entity_poly.pdbx_seq_one_letter_code
_entity_poly.pdbx_strand_id
1 'polypeptide(L)'
;MLSNETWPNPSKGSSRDNTNKLLMKFDLHKDCVNGKTKLFIRNPRTVFKLEELRQQKIPDIVLILQKYWRGTLGRNRFKQIKQVYFIMYCFRKYKLRRYLMELMKRFRDVEKRRDLGRNVEWPITPSGFENFDDKLKKMHAIWRANKIIDRMPLVLKKSLEEKVAAFRAIGNKRPEWGYLRSWKGDYLNLDDEIKLPSQRHDYLLELENIRRSSNFSKVLFSSYIQ
;
A
#
# COMPACT_ATOMS: atom_id res chain seq x y z
N MET A 1 38.07 -34.47 -24.92
CA MET A 1 38.42 -33.42 -23.93
C MET A 1 39.45 -32.44 -24.48
N LEU A 2 40.37 -32.88 -25.35
CA LEU A 2 41.48 -32.05 -25.84
C LEU A 2 41.15 -31.22 -27.09
N SER A 3 40.06 -31.52 -27.79
CA SER A 3 39.59 -30.75 -28.94
C SER A 3 38.11 -30.43 -28.85
N ASN A 4 37.75 -29.19 -29.21
CA ASN A 4 36.37 -28.71 -29.27
C ASN A 4 35.56 -29.41 -30.38
N GLU A 5 36.23 -29.94 -31.41
CA GLU A 5 35.56 -30.63 -32.52
C GLU A 5 35.10 -32.04 -32.16
N THR A 6 35.76 -32.67 -31.20
CA THR A 6 35.53 -34.07 -30.82
C THR A 6 34.98 -34.22 -29.41
N TRP A 7 34.83 -33.12 -28.67
CA TRP A 7 34.34 -33.11 -27.29
C TRP A 7 33.28 -32.02 -27.09
N PRO A 8 32.23 -32.26 -26.28
CA PRO A 8 31.94 -33.47 -25.51
C PRO A 8 31.55 -34.67 -26.37
N ASN A 9 30.83 -34.40 -27.46
CA ASN A 9 30.48 -35.39 -28.48
C ASN A 9 30.91 -34.84 -29.85
N PRO A 10 31.55 -35.65 -30.72
CA PRO A 10 31.85 -35.23 -32.08
C PRO A 10 30.57 -34.97 -32.87
N SER A 11 30.49 -33.84 -33.56
CA SER A 11 29.28 -33.47 -34.31
C SER A 11 29.05 -34.35 -35.55
N LYS A 12 30.11 -34.88 -36.17
CA LYS A 12 30.09 -35.70 -37.39
C LYS A 12 31.34 -36.60 -37.47
N GLY A 13 31.29 -37.64 -38.31
CA GLY A 13 32.43 -38.50 -38.66
C GLY A 13 32.51 -39.80 -37.84
N SER A 14 33.28 -40.77 -38.34
CA SER A 14 33.49 -42.04 -37.63
C SER A 14 34.41 -41.86 -36.42
N SER A 15 34.40 -42.81 -35.49
CA SER A 15 35.33 -42.84 -34.35
C SER A 15 36.79 -42.77 -34.80
N ARG A 16 37.13 -43.40 -35.94
CA ARG A 16 38.47 -43.36 -36.53
C ARG A 16 38.82 -41.95 -37.02
N ASP A 17 37.93 -41.29 -37.74
CA ASP A 17 38.16 -39.92 -38.25
C ASP A 17 38.34 -38.93 -37.11
N ASN A 18 37.51 -39.04 -36.08
CA ASN A 18 37.59 -38.18 -34.91
C ASN A 18 38.88 -38.41 -34.11
N THR A 19 39.35 -39.66 -34.03
CA THR A 19 40.64 -40.00 -33.43
C THR A 19 41.79 -39.39 -34.23
N ASN A 20 41.76 -39.48 -35.56
CA ASN A 20 42.80 -38.89 -36.42
C ASN A 20 42.82 -37.36 -36.34
N LYS A 21 41.66 -36.70 -36.32
CA LYS A 21 41.56 -35.24 -36.12
C LYS A 21 42.19 -34.81 -34.79
N LEU A 22 41.94 -35.58 -33.73
CA LEU A 22 42.55 -35.33 -32.42
C LEU A 22 44.08 -35.45 -32.47
N LEU A 23 44.60 -36.51 -33.10
CA LEU A 23 46.04 -36.73 -33.22
C LEU A 23 46.72 -35.68 -34.10
N MET A 24 46.08 -35.27 -35.20
CA MET A 24 46.59 -34.22 -36.09
C MET A 24 46.69 -32.87 -35.36
N LYS A 25 45.72 -32.52 -34.52
CA LYS A 25 45.74 -31.27 -33.75
C LYS A 25 46.97 -31.10 -32.85
N PHE A 26 47.54 -32.20 -32.37
CA PHE A 26 48.72 -32.20 -31.50
C PHE A 26 49.98 -32.74 -32.19
N ASP A 27 49.95 -32.88 -33.53
CA ASP A 27 51.06 -33.41 -34.34
C ASP A 27 51.52 -34.84 -33.97
N LEU A 28 50.64 -35.64 -33.37
CA LEU A 28 50.92 -37.01 -32.92
C LEU A 28 50.56 -38.09 -33.94
N HIS A 29 49.92 -37.71 -35.06
CA HIS A 29 49.42 -38.65 -36.07
C HIS A 29 50.54 -39.51 -36.70
N LYS A 30 51.75 -38.96 -36.86
CA LYS A 30 52.88 -39.66 -37.52
C LYS A 30 53.39 -40.86 -36.71
N ASP A 31 53.22 -40.85 -35.40
CA ASP A 31 53.66 -41.93 -34.49
C ASP A 31 52.59 -43.02 -34.30
N CYS A 32 51.43 -42.86 -34.95
CA CYS A 32 50.28 -43.73 -34.79
C CYS A 32 49.86 -44.39 -36.12
N VAL A 33 49.37 -45.63 -36.06
CA VAL A 33 48.83 -46.37 -37.21
C VAL A 33 47.44 -46.88 -36.86
N ASN A 34 46.48 -46.69 -37.76
CA ASN A 34 45.11 -47.17 -37.59
C ASN A 34 45.00 -48.66 -37.99
N GLY A 35 44.61 -49.51 -37.04
CA GLY A 35 44.11 -50.86 -37.32
C GLY A 35 42.62 -50.88 -37.69
N LYS A 36 42.06 -52.09 -37.85
CA LYS A 36 40.62 -52.26 -38.14
C LYS A 36 39.73 -51.70 -37.02
N THR A 37 40.10 -51.91 -35.77
CA THR A 37 39.31 -51.51 -34.58
C THR A 37 40.10 -50.71 -33.54
N LYS A 38 41.43 -50.67 -33.63
CA LYS A 38 42.33 -50.09 -32.61
C LYS A 38 43.37 -49.17 -33.25
N LEU A 39 43.86 -48.20 -32.48
CA LEU A 39 44.99 -47.35 -32.82
C LEU A 39 46.26 -47.96 -32.23
N PHE A 40 47.28 -48.15 -33.06
CA PHE A 40 48.60 -48.60 -32.63
C PHE A 40 49.52 -47.40 -32.51
N ILE A 41 50.24 -47.30 -31.39
CA ILE A 41 51.14 -46.18 -31.08
C ILE A 41 52.56 -46.75 -30.97
N ARG A 42 53.51 -46.13 -31.68
CA ARG A 42 54.88 -46.65 -31.77
C ARG A 42 55.74 -46.22 -30.57
N ASN A 43 55.62 -44.98 -30.10
CA ASN A 43 56.40 -44.46 -28.98
C ASN A 43 55.51 -44.24 -27.73
N PRO A 44 55.89 -44.75 -26.55
CA PRO A 44 55.13 -44.48 -25.32
C PRO A 44 55.02 -42.99 -24.97
N ARG A 45 55.95 -42.14 -25.42
CA ARG A 45 55.91 -40.68 -25.23
C ARG A 45 54.62 -40.06 -25.76
N THR A 46 54.05 -40.58 -26.84
CA THR A 46 52.80 -40.10 -27.44
C THR A 46 51.62 -40.27 -26.50
N VAL A 47 51.53 -41.41 -25.81
CA VAL A 47 50.49 -41.67 -24.80
C VAL A 47 50.68 -40.75 -23.60
N PHE A 48 51.92 -40.63 -23.09
CA PHE A 48 52.20 -39.73 -21.97
C PHE A 48 51.87 -38.27 -22.30
N LYS A 49 52.13 -37.82 -23.53
CA LYS A 49 51.79 -36.46 -23.94
C LYS A 49 50.28 -36.22 -23.98
N LEU A 50 49.51 -37.19 -24.49
CA LEU A 50 48.05 -37.12 -24.49
C LEU A 50 47.47 -37.08 -23.06
N GLU A 51 48.04 -37.88 -22.15
CA GLU A 51 47.66 -37.87 -20.74
C GLU A 51 48.00 -36.56 -20.03
N GLU A 52 49.18 -35.98 -20.29
CA GLU A 52 49.56 -34.67 -19.75
C GLU A 52 48.57 -33.58 -20.20
N LEU A 53 48.26 -33.55 -21.50
CA LEU A 53 47.27 -32.62 -22.07
C LEU A 53 45.87 -32.84 -21.47
N ARG A 54 45.50 -34.10 -21.17
CA ARG A 54 44.23 -34.44 -20.53
C ARG A 54 44.21 -33.90 -19.11
N GLN A 55 45.26 -34.14 -18.35
CA GLN A 55 45.40 -33.67 -16.97
C GLN A 55 45.31 -32.15 -16.88
N GLN A 56 45.93 -31.42 -17.82
CA GLN A 56 45.83 -29.96 -17.91
C GLN A 56 44.40 -29.48 -18.21
N LYS A 57 43.59 -30.26 -18.93
CA LYS A 57 42.21 -29.91 -19.30
C LYS A 57 41.16 -30.24 -18.23
N ILE A 58 41.46 -31.15 -17.29
CA ILE A 58 40.51 -31.54 -16.24
C ILE A 58 40.06 -30.33 -15.39
N PRO A 59 40.94 -29.44 -14.89
CA PRO A 59 40.53 -28.27 -14.13
C PRO A 59 39.54 -27.37 -14.87
N ASP A 60 39.76 -27.12 -16.17
CA ASP A 60 38.85 -26.33 -17.01
C ASP A 60 37.44 -26.94 -17.05
N ILE A 61 37.36 -28.26 -17.24
CA ILE A 61 36.08 -28.98 -17.30
C ILE A 61 35.38 -28.94 -15.94
N VAL A 62 36.13 -29.15 -14.85
CA VAL A 62 35.59 -29.05 -13.49
C VAL A 62 35.04 -27.65 -13.24
N LEU A 63 35.74 -26.60 -13.66
CA LEU A 63 35.27 -25.22 -13.54
C LEU A 63 33.98 -24.98 -14.33
N ILE A 64 33.88 -25.52 -15.55
CA ILE A 64 32.66 -25.47 -16.36
C ILE A 64 31.50 -26.10 -15.59
N LEU A 65 31.66 -27.35 -15.13
CA LEU A 65 30.61 -28.06 -14.39
C LEU A 65 30.19 -27.32 -13.13
N GLN A 66 31.15 -26.83 -12.35
CA GLN A 66 30.89 -26.03 -11.15
C GLN A 66 30.14 -24.73 -11.48
N LYS A 67 30.50 -24.03 -12.56
CA LYS A 67 29.83 -22.80 -13.02
C LYS A 67 28.38 -23.08 -13.40
N TYR A 68 28.12 -24.13 -14.17
CA TYR A 68 26.77 -24.53 -14.55
C TYR A 68 25.94 -24.92 -13.33
N TRP A 69 26.51 -25.71 -12.41
CA TRP A 69 25.82 -26.13 -11.20
C TRP A 69 25.47 -24.96 -10.26
N ARG A 70 26.46 -24.11 -9.95
CA ARG A 70 26.24 -22.88 -9.15
C ARG A 70 25.20 -21.98 -9.80
N GLY A 71 25.23 -21.84 -11.13
CA GLY A 71 24.22 -21.09 -11.88
C GLY A 71 22.82 -21.71 -11.77
N THR A 72 22.70 -23.04 -11.86
CA THR A 72 21.43 -23.75 -11.68
C THR A 72 20.86 -23.56 -10.28
N LEU A 73 21.69 -23.71 -9.24
CA LEU A 73 21.30 -23.45 -7.85
C LEU A 73 20.81 -22.01 -7.65
N GLY A 74 21.57 -21.03 -8.18
CA GLY A 74 21.20 -19.61 -8.11
C GLY A 74 19.85 -19.31 -8.78
N ARG A 75 19.62 -19.84 -9.99
CA ARG A 75 18.33 -19.68 -10.70
C ARG A 75 17.19 -20.36 -9.94
N ASN A 76 17.42 -21.53 -9.35
CA ASN A 76 16.40 -22.23 -8.58
C ASN A 76 16.00 -21.42 -7.34
N ARG A 77 16.98 -20.91 -6.58
CA ARG A 77 16.74 -20.04 -5.43
C ARG A 77 15.97 -18.78 -5.83
N PHE A 78 16.35 -18.14 -6.93
CA PHE A 78 15.62 -16.97 -7.44
C PHE A 78 14.16 -17.28 -7.79
N LYS A 79 13.89 -18.41 -8.46
CA LYS A 79 12.53 -18.87 -8.76
C LYS A 79 11.71 -19.06 -7.49
N GLN A 80 12.28 -19.71 -6.46
CA GLN A 80 11.62 -19.89 -5.17
C GLN A 80 11.28 -18.56 -4.50
N ILE A 81 12.24 -17.62 -4.46
CA ILE A 81 12.02 -16.28 -3.90
C ILE A 81 10.87 -15.57 -4.63
N LYS A 82 10.85 -15.62 -5.97
CA LYS A 82 9.77 -15.02 -6.77
C LYS A 82 8.41 -15.63 -6.44
N GLN A 83 8.34 -16.95 -6.24
CA GLN A 83 7.11 -17.64 -5.84
C GLN A 83 6.65 -17.21 -4.44
N VAL A 84 7.57 -17.07 -3.47
CA VAL A 84 7.25 -16.59 -2.13
C VAL A 84 6.63 -15.19 -2.19
N TYR A 85 7.23 -14.25 -2.91
CA TYR A 85 6.68 -12.90 -3.05
C TYR A 85 5.30 -12.90 -3.74
N PHE A 86 5.08 -13.79 -4.69
CA PHE A 86 3.77 -13.95 -5.33
C PHE A 86 2.71 -14.45 -4.34
N ILE A 87 3.03 -15.46 -3.52
CA ILE A 87 2.15 -15.95 -2.47
C ILE A 87 1.84 -14.84 -1.46
N MET A 88 2.86 -14.10 -1.01
CA MET A 88 2.69 -12.97 -0.09
C MET A 88 1.75 -11.91 -0.67
N TYR A 89 1.90 -11.57 -1.95
CA TYR A 89 1.03 -10.62 -2.64
C TYR A 89 -0.43 -11.09 -2.68
N CYS A 90 -0.66 -12.35 -3.09
CA CYS A 90 -2.00 -12.96 -3.12
C CYS A 90 -2.64 -12.97 -1.71
N PHE A 91 -1.86 -13.34 -0.70
CA PHE A 91 -2.31 -13.37 0.69
C PHE A 91 -2.66 -11.98 1.22
N ARG A 92 -1.86 -10.96 0.89
CA ARG A 92 -2.14 -9.56 1.24
C ARG A 92 -3.46 -9.08 0.64
N LYS A 93 -3.72 -9.43 -0.63
CA LYS A 93 -4.99 -9.11 -1.31
C LYS A 93 -6.18 -9.83 -0.69
N TYR A 94 -6.01 -11.11 -0.33
CA TYR A 94 -7.02 -11.89 0.38
C TYR A 94 -7.37 -11.27 1.74
N LYS A 95 -6.36 -10.95 2.57
CA LYS A 95 -6.55 -10.29 3.87
C LYS A 95 -7.38 -9.01 3.74
N LEU A 96 -7.01 -8.15 2.78
CA LEU A 96 -7.73 -6.89 2.54
C LEU A 96 -9.17 -7.14 2.09
N ARG A 97 -9.40 -8.05 1.13
CA ARG A 97 -10.76 -8.39 0.68
C ARG A 97 -11.64 -8.91 1.81
N ARG A 98 -11.12 -9.82 2.63
CA ARG A 98 -11.85 -10.36 3.78
C ARG A 98 -12.20 -9.27 4.79
N TYR A 99 -11.26 -8.37 5.07
CA TYR A 99 -11.49 -7.22 5.93
C TYR A 99 -12.60 -6.30 5.40
N LEU A 100 -12.53 -5.95 4.11
CA LEU A 100 -13.54 -5.10 3.46
C LEU A 100 -14.92 -5.77 3.40
N MET A 101 -15.00 -7.08 3.14
CA MET A 101 -16.28 -7.80 3.16
C MET A 101 -16.93 -7.75 4.54
N GLU A 102 -16.12 -7.91 5.59
CA GLU A 102 -16.61 -7.83 6.97
C GLU A 102 -17.05 -6.40 7.34
N LEU A 103 -16.31 -5.37 6.91
CA LEU A 103 -16.74 -3.97 7.04
C LEU A 103 -18.06 -3.72 6.31
N MET A 104 -18.18 -4.12 5.05
CA MET A 104 -19.41 -3.97 4.28
C MET A 104 -20.60 -4.67 4.94
N LYS A 105 -20.38 -5.83 5.57
CA LYS A 105 -21.41 -6.54 6.32
C LYS A 105 -21.84 -5.76 7.56
N ARG A 106 -20.90 -5.22 8.36
CA ARG A 106 -21.21 -4.43 9.56
C ARG A 106 -21.88 -3.09 9.23
N PHE A 107 -21.48 -2.46 8.12
CA PHE A 107 -21.92 -1.11 7.74
C PHE A 107 -23.08 -1.06 6.73
N ARG A 108 -23.63 -2.20 6.28
CA ARG A 108 -24.63 -2.29 5.20
C ARG A 108 -25.83 -1.35 5.36
N ASP A 109 -26.42 -1.29 6.55
CA ASP A 109 -27.65 -0.53 6.83
C ASP A 109 -27.44 0.61 7.83
N VAL A 110 -26.19 1.06 8.00
CA VAL A 110 -25.83 2.05 9.01
C VAL A 110 -26.55 3.39 8.82
N GLU A 111 -26.85 3.76 7.58
CA GLU A 111 -27.62 4.97 7.29
C GLU A 111 -29.05 4.93 7.85
N LYS A 112 -29.70 3.76 7.85
CA LYS A 112 -31.09 3.62 8.30
C LYS A 112 -31.20 3.57 9.82
N ARG A 113 -30.11 3.29 10.53
CA ARG A 113 -30.10 3.22 11.99
C ARG A 113 -30.20 4.61 12.61
N ARG A 114 -30.78 4.68 13.81
CA ARG A 114 -30.93 5.93 14.58
C ARG A 114 -29.59 6.51 15.03
N ASP A 115 -28.61 5.66 15.33
CA ASP A 115 -27.30 6.04 15.86
C ASP A 115 -26.27 6.39 14.76
N LEU A 116 -26.64 6.23 13.47
CA LEU A 116 -25.77 6.42 12.30
C LEU A 116 -24.43 5.68 12.44
N GLY A 117 -24.45 4.51 13.08
CA GLY A 117 -23.26 3.67 13.24
C GLY A 117 -22.28 4.13 14.32
N ARG A 118 -22.71 4.95 15.29
CA ARG A 118 -21.87 5.36 16.43
C ARG A 118 -21.35 4.16 17.22
N ASN A 119 -22.20 3.16 17.42
CA ASN A 119 -21.91 2.00 18.27
C ASN A 119 -21.52 0.76 17.45
N VAL A 120 -21.20 0.93 16.16
CA VAL A 120 -20.75 -0.19 15.32
C VAL A 120 -19.29 -0.49 15.65
N GLU A 121 -19.05 -1.71 16.11
CA GLU A 121 -17.71 -2.21 16.36
C GLU A 121 -16.94 -2.40 15.05
N TRP A 122 -15.74 -1.83 14.99
CA TRP A 122 -14.85 -2.00 13.84
C TRP A 122 -14.18 -3.38 13.91
N PRO A 123 -14.06 -4.10 12.77
CA PRO A 123 -13.27 -5.33 12.73
C PRO A 123 -11.83 -5.09 13.16
N ILE A 124 -11.19 -6.15 13.65
CA ILE A 124 -9.75 -6.13 13.93
C ILE A 124 -8.99 -5.84 12.62
N THR A 125 -8.11 -4.84 12.67
CA THR A 125 -7.31 -4.42 11.53
C THR A 125 -6.27 -5.46 11.17
N PRO A 126 -6.19 -5.89 9.90
CA PRO A 126 -5.09 -6.74 9.45
C PRO A 126 -3.77 -5.98 9.54
N SER A 127 -2.73 -6.66 10.04
CA SER A 127 -1.36 -6.14 10.13
C SER A 127 -0.87 -5.50 8.83
N GLY A 128 -0.34 -4.28 8.88
CA GLY A 128 0.18 -3.53 7.74
C GLY A 128 -0.87 -2.75 6.94
N PHE A 129 -2.10 -2.65 7.47
CA PHE A 129 -3.20 -1.86 6.92
C PHE A 129 -3.75 -0.83 7.91
N GLU A 130 -3.03 -0.54 8.99
CA GLU A 130 -3.45 0.39 10.05
C GLU A 130 -3.72 1.79 9.49
N ASN A 131 -2.81 2.31 8.66
CA ASN A 131 -2.99 3.60 7.98
C ASN A 131 -4.23 3.66 7.07
N PHE A 132 -4.61 2.53 6.47
CA PHE A 132 -5.80 2.44 5.63
C PHE A 132 -7.06 2.43 6.50
N ASP A 133 -7.03 1.67 7.59
CA ASP A 133 -8.13 1.63 8.55
C ASP A 133 -8.40 2.99 9.20
N ASP A 134 -7.34 3.70 9.62
CA ASP A 134 -7.47 5.04 10.19
C ASP A 134 -8.11 6.03 9.21
N LYS A 135 -7.78 5.93 7.92
CA LYS A 135 -8.42 6.72 6.86
C LYS A 135 -9.90 6.36 6.72
N LEU A 136 -10.26 5.08 6.76
CA LEU A 136 -11.66 4.65 6.70
C LEU A 136 -12.47 5.16 7.91
N LYS A 137 -11.91 5.07 9.11
CA LYS A 137 -12.52 5.62 10.33
C LYS A 137 -12.76 7.12 10.22
N LYS A 138 -11.78 7.87 9.70
CA LYS A 138 -11.92 9.31 9.43
C LYS A 138 -13.03 9.58 8.40
N MET A 139 -13.05 8.84 7.29
CA MET A 139 -14.10 8.97 6.27
C MET A 139 -15.49 8.70 6.86
N HIS A 140 -15.64 7.66 7.66
CA HIS A 140 -16.90 7.36 8.34
C HIS A 140 -17.31 8.48 9.30
N ALA A 141 -16.37 9.03 10.08
CA ALA A 141 -16.65 10.14 11.00
C ALA A 141 -17.13 11.39 10.26
N ILE A 142 -16.49 11.74 9.13
CA ILE A 142 -16.88 12.86 8.27
C ILE A 142 -18.27 12.62 7.66
N TRP A 143 -18.48 11.44 7.07
CA TRP A 143 -19.78 11.06 6.51
C TRP A 143 -20.89 11.15 7.56
N ARG A 144 -20.64 10.63 8.76
CA ARG A 144 -21.60 10.65 9.87
C ARG A 144 -21.90 12.08 10.33
N ALA A 145 -20.88 12.93 10.46
CA ALA A 145 -21.06 14.33 10.80
C ALA A 145 -21.93 15.06 9.76
N ASN A 146 -21.63 14.88 8.48
CA ASN A 146 -22.43 15.45 7.39
C ASN A 146 -23.87 14.94 7.42
N LYS A 147 -24.10 13.64 7.64
CA LYS A 147 -25.47 13.09 7.75
C LYS A 147 -26.25 13.64 8.95
N ILE A 148 -25.59 13.88 10.07
CA ILE A 148 -26.21 14.53 11.24
C ILE A 148 -26.62 15.96 10.90
N ILE A 149 -25.71 16.70 10.24
CA ILE A 149 -25.99 18.07 9.80
C ILE A 149 -27.15 18.04 8.81
N ASP A 150 -27.13 17.18 7.79
CA ASP A 150 -28.20 17.10 6.77
C ASP A 150 -29.58 16.89 7.39
N ARG A 151 -29.70 16.00 8.38
CA ARG A 151 -30.95 15.70 9.11
C ARG A 151 -31.38 16.82 10.07
N MET A 152 -30.52 17.79 10.36
CA MET A 152 -30.81 18.87 11.30
C MET A 152 -31.83 19.88 10.70
N PRO A 153 -32.83 20.32 11.47
CA PRO A 153 -33.73 21.41 11.07
C PRO A 153 -32.97 22.70 10.70
N LEU A 154 -33.47 23.44 9.70
CA LEU A 154 -32.83 24.67 9.20
C LEU A 154 -32.61 25.72 10.30
N VAL A 155 -33.54 25.82 11.26
CA VAL A 155 -33.43 26.74 12.40
C VAL A 155 -32.19 26.46 13.24
N LEU A 156 -31.87 25.19 13.48
CA LEU A 156 -30.70 24.78 14.26
C LEU A 156 -29.41 24.90 13.43
N LYS A 157 -29.48 24.65 12.11
CA LYS A 157 -28.35 24.84 11.19
C LYS A 157 -27.85 26.28 11.15
N LYS A 158 -28.74 27.27 11.20
CA LYS A 158 -28.37 28.70 11.20
C LYS A 158 -27.45 29.09 12.36
N SER A 159 -27.63 28.44 13.52
CA SER A 159 -26.82 28.67 14.73
C SER A 159 -25.65 27.69 14.92
N LEU A 160 -25.43 26.80 13.95
CA LEU A 160 -24.52 25.66 14.12
C LEU A 160 -23.06 26.11 14.15
N GLU A 161 -22.69 27.05 13.28
CA GLU A 161 -21.31 27.54 13.17
C GLU A 161 -20.88 28.23 14.46
N GLU A 162 -21.74 29.09 15.01
CA GLU A 162 -21.50 29.79 16.27
C GLU A 162 -21.42 28.81 17.43
N LYS A 163 -22.32 27.82 17.49
CA LYS A 163 -22.28 26.77 18.52
C LYS A 163 -21.03 25.89 18.43
N VAL A 164 -20.56 25.58 17.23
CA VAL A 164 -19.30 24.83 17.03
C VAL A 164 -18.10 25.66 17.46
N ALA A 165 -18.07 26.96 17.13
CA ALA A 165 -17.02 27.88 17.57
C ALA A 165 -16.98 28.00 19.10
N ALA A 166 -18.15 28.16 19.74
CA ALA A 166 -18.27 28.18 21.18
C ALA A 166 -17.87 26.86 21.82
N PHE A 167 -18.32 25.72 21.28
CA PHE A 167 -17.91 24.40 21.77
C PHE A 167 -16.39 24.23 21.75
N ARG A 168 -15.71 24.70 20.70
CA ARG A 168 -14.23 24.70 20.63
C ARG A 168 -13.59 25.59 21.70
N ALA A 169 -14.20 26.73 22.03
CA ALA A 169 -13.65 27.67 23.01
C ALA A 169 -13.87 27.22 24.47
N ILE A 170 -15.07 26.73 24.79
CA ILE A 170 -15.57 26.55 26.16
C ILE A 170 -16.18 25.18 26.48
N GLY A 171 -16.36 24.29 25.49
CA GLY A 171 -17.14 23.05 25.64
C GLY A 171 -16.67 22.05 26.70
N ASN A 172 -15.38 22.07 27.07
CA ASN A 172 -14.83 21.25 28.16
C ASN A 172 -14.47 22.07 29.41
N LYS A 173 -14.69 23.38 29.37
CA LYS A 173 -14.34 24.31 30.45
C LYS A 173 -15.56 24.70 31.28
N ARG A 174 -16.77 24.61 30.73
CA ARG A 174 -18.03 24.87 31.43
C ARG A 174 -19.03 23.76 31.15
N PRO A 175 -19.73 23.25 32.19
CA PRO A 175 -20.72 22.19 32.01
C PRO A 175 -21.91 22.66 31.18
N GLU A 176 -22.36 23.89 31.44
CA GLU A 176 -23.45 24.53 30.72
C GLU A 176 -22.96 25.83 30.08
N TRP A 177 -23.25 25.99 28.80
CA TRP A 177 -22.94 27.19 28.03
C TRP A 177 -24.11 27.62 27.12
N GLY A 178 -25.33 27.19 27.47
CA GLY A 178 -26.55 27.60 26.77
C GLY A 178 -26.72 26.96 25.39
N TYR A 179 -26.15 25.77 25.17
CA TYR A 179 -26.22 25.08 23.88
C TYR A 179 -27.65 24.62 23.50
N LEU A 180 -28.52 24.43 24.50
CA LEU A 180 -29.95 24.12 24.32
C LEU A 180 -30.76 25.32 23.79
N ARG A 181 -30.30 26.56 24.02
CA ARG A 181 -31.00 27.78 23.58
C ARG A 181 -30.79 28.02 22.08
N SER A 182 -31.76 28.64 21.44
CA SER A 182 -31.62 29.13 20.06
C SER A 182 -30.75 30.38 20.04
N TRP A 183 -29.67 30.38 19.25
CA TRP A 183 -28.79 31.54 19.17
C TRP A 183 -29.23 32.44 18.02
N LYS A 184 -29.77 33.62 18.35
CA LYS A 184 -30.39 34.55 17.38
C LYS A 184 -29.66 35.89 17.25
N GLY A 185 -28.89 36.28 18.26
CA GLY A 185 -28.12 37.53 18.27
C GLY A 185 -28.89 38.71 18.85
N ASP A 186 -29.86 39.26 18.11
CA ASP A 186 -30.67 40.42 18.51
C ASP A 186 -31.83 39.98 19.41
N TYR A 187 -31.52 39.67 20.67
CA TYR A 187 -32.48 39.06 21.57
C TYR A 187 -33.47 40.06 22.18
N LEU A 188 -33.11 41.34 22.30
CA LEU A 188 -34.03 42.40 22.75
C LEU A 188 -35.15 42.71 21.74
N ASN A 189 -35.02 42.24 20.52
CA ASN A 189 -36.07 42.35 19.50
C ASN A 189 -37.02 41.14 19.48
N LEU A 190 -36.82 40.16 20.37
CA LEU A 190 -37.69 39.00 20.51
C LEU A 190 -38.72 39.23 21.61
N ASP A 191 -39.99 38.92 21.30
CA ASP A 191 -41.09 39.04 22.27
C ASP A 191 -40.93 38.08 23.46
N ASP A 192 -40.21 36.96 23.28
CA ASP A 192 -40.06 35.90 24.28
C ASP A 192 -39.10 36.24 25.44
N GLU A 193 -38.21 37.24 25.28
CA GLU A 193 -37.14 37.51 26.26
C GLU A 193 -37.43 38.68 27.20
N ILE A 194 -38.35 39.54 26.80
CA ILE A 194 -38.65 40.78 27.49
C ILE A 194 -39.90 40.57 28.35
N LYS A 195 -39.74 40.65 29.68
CA LYS A 195 -40.84 40.40 30.63
C LYS A 195 -41.90 41.50 30.69
N LEU A 196 -41.61 42.72 30.21
CA LEU A 196 -42.55 43.84 30.18
C LEU A 196 -42.89 44.31 28.75
N PRO A 197 -44.18 44.51 28.40
CA PRO A 197 -44.61 44.93 27.06
C PRO A 197 -43.97 46.23 26.52
N SER A 198 -43.51 47.13 27.39
CA SER A 198 -42.97 48.46 27.01
C SER A 198 -41.54 48.41 26.49
N GLN A 199 -40.72 47.47 26.97
CA GLN A 199 -39.26 47.50 26.79
C GLN A 199 -38.80 47.20 25.35
N ARG A 200 -39.58 46.44 24.56
CA ARG A 200 -39.26 46.21 23.14
C ARG A 200 -39.44 47.48 22.31
N HIS A 201 -40.52 48.22 22.59
CA HIS A 201 -40.81 49.46 21.88
C HIS A 201 -39.74 50.52 22.18
N ASP A 202 -39.39 50.66 23.46
CA ASP A 202 -38.33 51.58 23.90
C ASP A 202 -36.98 51.22 23.25
N TYR A 203 -36.64 49.93 23.18
CA TYR A 203 -35.45 49.46 22.49
C TYR A 203 -35.43 49.84 21.00
N LEU A 204 -36.55 49.65 20.28
CA LEU A 204 -36.63 49.98 18.85
C LEU A 204 -36.51 51.49 18.60
N LEU A 205 -37.13 52.32 19.44
CA LEU A 205 -37.03 53.78 19.37
C LEU A 205 -35.57 54.25 19.54
N GLU A 206 -34.88 53.72 20.55
CA GLU A 206 -33.47 54.07 20.78
C GLU A 206 -32.57 53.57 19.66
N LEU A 207 -32.87 52.40 19.10
CA LEU A 207 -32.12 51.85 17.97
C LEU A 207 -32.27 52.72 16.71
N GLU A 208 -33.45 53.31 16.47
CA GLU A 208 -33.64 54.31 15.41
C GLU A 208 -32.84 55.59 15.66
N ASN A 209 -32.80 56.09 16.91
CA ASN A 209 -31.99 57.24 17.27
C ASN A 209 -30.50 56.98 17.01
N ILE A 210 -29.99 55.83 17.44
CA ILE A 210 -28.60 55.44 17.22
C ILE A 210 -28.32 55.25 15.72
N ARG A 211 -29.28 54.75 14.94
CA ARG A 211 -29.13 54.60 13.48
C ARG A 211 -29.06 55.95 12.77
N ARG A 212 -29.68 57.00 13.32
CA ARG A 212 -29.54 58.38 12.82
C ARG A 212 -28.18 58.98 13.17
N SER A 213 -27.59 58.64 14.33
CA SER A 213 -26.27 59.13 14.74
C SER A 213 -25.10 58.30 14.20
N SER A 214 -25.31 57.03 13.86
CA SER A 214 -24.27 56.07 13.51
C SER A 214 -24.73 55.18 12.36
N ASN A 215 -23.92 55.14 11.30
CA ASN A 215 -24.22 54.35 10.11
C ASN A 215 -23.89 52.87 10.34
N PHE A 216 -24.85 52.10 10.87
CA PHE A 216 -24.77 50.64 10.92
C PHE A 216 -25.94 50.00 10.17
N SER A 217 -25.69 48.84 9.55
CA SER A 217 -26.66 48.14 8.70
C SER A 217 -27.49 47.11 9.46
N LYS A 218 -26.91 46.47 10.48
CA LYS A 218 -27.54 45.38 11.23
C LYS A 218 -27.00 45.31 12.66
N VAL A 219 -27.89 45.08 13.63
CA VAL A 219 -27.50 44.70 14.99
C VAL A 219 -27.05 43.25 15.00
N LEU A 220 -25.82 43.00 15.42
CA LEU A 220 -25.24 41.65 15.48
C LEU A 220 -25.64 40.90 16.75
N PHE A 221 -25.74 41.62 17.88
CA PHE A 221 -26.09 41.04 19.16
C PHE A 221 -26.72 42.11 20.08
N SER A 222 -27.77 41.74 20.80
CA SER A 222 -28.39 42.54 21.86
C SER A 222 -28.88 41.59 22.95
N SER A 223 -28.68 41.93 24.21
CA SER A 223 -29.17 41.12 25.32
C SER A 223 -29.41 41.97 26.55
N TYR A 224 -30.38 41.58 27.37
CA TYR A 224 -30.55 42.16 28.69
C TYR A 224 -29.45 41.66 29.63
N ILE A 225 -28.74 42.59 30.28
CA ILE A 225 -27.71 42.30 31.29
C ILE A 225 -28.25 42.87 32.61
N GLN A 226 -28.35 42.02 33.63
CA GLN A 226 -28.78 42.38 34.98
C GLN A 226 -27.57 42.44 35.92
#